data_AF-A0A7X9AFZ7-F1
#
_entry.id   AF-A0A7X9AFZ7-F1
#
_cell.length_a   1.000
_cell.length_b   1.000
_cell.length_c   1.000
_cell.angle_alpha   90.00
_cell.angle_beta   90.00
_cell.angle_gamma   90.00
#
_symmetry.space_group_name_H-M   'P 1'
#
loop_
_entity.id
_entity.type
_entity.pdbx_description
1 polymer ?
#
loop_
_entity_poly.entity_id
_entity_poly.type
_entity_poly.pdbx_seq_one_letter_code
_entity_poly.pdbx_strand_id
1 'polypeptide(L)'
;MRLRYKVRYFQEDDWWLAEVPDIAGGQMTQGETLEEARRMAGDLVTTMLLVRIDAGEELDAPTQGRLPAGWEWVYPDARLEVALMVRSERQKAGLTMQQAAARMGVSFSTYQRWEDPEKCNATVSTLERVARAFGRVLEVSFQKTA
;
A
#
# COMPACT_ATOMS: atom_id res chain seq x y z
N MET A 1 4.45 -7.88 -3.04
CA MET A 1 4.94 -7.24 -1.80
C MET A 1 3.71 -6.78 -1.05
N ARG A 2 3.63 -7.02 0.26
CA ARG A 2 2.52 -6.52 1.09
C ARG A 2 3.10 -5.49 2.06
N LEU A 3 2.58 -4.27 2.02
CA LEU A 3 2.97 -3.17 2.89
C LEU A 3 2.12 -3.27 4.15
N ARG A 4 2.77 -3.50 5.28
CA ARG A 4 2.11 -3.57 6.57
C ARG A 4 3.02 -2.96 7.62
N TYR A 5 2.42 -2.22 8.52
CA TYR A 5 3.14 -1.56 9.60
C TYR A 5 2.48 -1.95 10.91
N LYS A 6 3.29 -2.08 11.97
CA LYS A 6 2.75 -2.26 13.32
C LYS A 6 2.12 -0.94 13.77
N VAL A 7 0.96 -1.04 14.40
CA VAL A 7 0.27 0.08 15.03
C VAL A 7 -0.13 -0.29 16.45
N ARG A 8 -0.08 0.67 17.35
CA ARG A 8 -0.62 0.54 18.70
C ARG A 8 -1.73 1.54 18.90
N TYR A 9 -2.86 1.07 19.44
CA TYR A 9 -3.99 1.90 19.81
C TYR A 9 -4.10 2.01 21.32
N PHE A 10 -4.36 3.21 21.82
CA PHE A 10 -4.59 3.46 23.23
C PHE A 10 -5.45 4.71 23.40
N GLN A 11 -6.15 4.79 24.52
CA GLN A 11 -6.98 5.94 24.85
C GLN A 11 -6.19 6.92 25.72
N GLU A 12 -6.25 8.20 25.36
CA GLU A 12 -5.72 9.32 26.14
C GLU A 12 -6.80 10.42 26.15
N ASP A 13 -7.25 10.81 27.33
CA ASP A 13 -8.44 11.64 27.54
C ASP A 13 -9.66 11.11 26.77
N ASP A 14 -10.31 11.96 25.96
CA ASP A 14 -11.48 11.63 25.16
C ASP A 14 -11.12 11.11 23.74
N TRP A 15 -9.84 10.82 23.48
CA TRP A 15 -9.35 10.44 22.14
C TRP A 15 -8.74 9.04 22.11
N TRP A 16 -8.93 8.36 20.98
CA TRP A 16 -8.16 7.19 20.61
C TRP A 16 -6.96 7.59 19.79
N LEU A 17 -5.76 7.28 20.28
CA LEU A 17 -4.49 7.51 19.60
C LEU A 17 -4.06 6.26 18.84
N ALA A 18 -3.44 6.47 17.69
CA ALA A 18 -2.87 5.43 16.84
C ALA A 18 -1.42 5.76 16.50
N GLU A 19 -0.48 5.00 17.07
CA GLU A 19 0.96 5.20 16.88
C GLU A 19 1.53 4.21 15.88
N VAL A 20 2.19 4.72 14.84
CA VAL A 20 2.86 3.94 13.78
C VAL A 20 4.35 4.29 13.79
N PRO A 21 5.19 3.56 14.54
CA PRO A 21 6.59 3.93 14.77
C PRO A 21 7.50 3.70 13.54
N ASP A 22 7.11 2.81 12.63
CA ASP A 22 7.93 2.41 11.49
C ASP A 22 7.65 3.26 10.22
N ILE A 23 6.80 4.29 10.31
CA ILE A 23 6.50 5.21 9.20
C ILE A 23 7.08 6.60 9.49
N ALA A 24 7.79 7.20 8.54
CA ALA A 24 8.36 8.56 8.60
C ALA A 24 9.03 8.92 9.95
N GLY A 25 9.82 7.98 10.51
CA GLY A 25 10.53 8.18 11.78
C GLY A 25 9.66 8.10 13.05
N GLY A 26 8.41 7.68 12.92
CA GLY A 26 7.44 7.54 13.99
C GLY A 26 6.36 8.61 13.93
N GLN A 27 5.16 8.21 13.49
CA GLN A 27 4.02 9.11 13.34
C GLN A 27 2.86 8.65 14.22
N MET A 28 1.97 9.60 14.52
CA MET A 28 0.76 9.35 15.29
C MET A 28 -0.42 10.08 14.67
N THR A 29 -1.60 9.52 14.84
CA THR A 29 -2.88 10.15 14.51
C THR A 29 -3.91 9.78 15.56
N GLN A 30 -5.12 10.31 15.43
CA GLN A 30 -6.18 10.14 16.43
C GLN A 30 -7.57 10.06 15.82
N GLY A 31 -8.52 9.53 16.58
CA GLY A 31 -9.96 9.55 16.27
C GLY A 31 -10.79 9.59 17.56
N GLU A 32 -12.05 9.98 17.46
CA GLU A 32 -12.98 10.02 18.60
C GLU A 32 -13.38 8.60 19.06
N THR A 33 -13.27 7.63 18.15
CA THR A 33 -13.51 6.21 18.41
C THR A 33 -12.32 5.36 17.97
N LEU A 34 -12.20 4.14 18.52
CA LEU A 34 -11.18 3.19 18.08
C LEU A 34 -11.29 2.87 16.58
N GLU A 35 -12.51 2.76 16.05
CA GLU A 35 -12.75 2.52 14.63
C GLU A 35 -12.27 3.71 13.77
N GLU A 36 -12.53 4.93 14.23
CA GLU A 36 -12.01 6.12 13.56
C GLU A 36 -10.48 6.17 13.60
N ALA A 37 -9.86 5.95 14.77
CA ALA A 37 -8.40 5.91 14.89
C ALA A 37 -7.77 4.84 13.97
N ARG A 38 -8.44 3.69 13.78
CA ARG A 38 -8.02 2.66 12.81
C ARG A 38 -8.05 3.16 11.36
N ARG A 39 -9.13 3.86 10.95
CA ARG A 39 -9.20 4.47 9.61
C ARG A 39 -8.12 5.53 9.43
N MET A 40 -7.99 6.42 10.40
CA MET A 40 -6.99 7.49 10.38
C MET A 40 -5.57 6.95 10.31
N ALA A 41 -5.27 5.83 10.97
CA ALA A 41 -3.97 5.17 10.87
C ALA A 41 -3.68 4.66 9.44
N GLY A 42 -4.68 4.11 8.76
CA GLY A 42 -4.54 3.69 7.35
C GLY A 42 -4.28 4.87 6.42
N ASP A 43 -4.99 5.98 6.62
CA ASP A 43 -4.78 7.22 5.87
C ASP A 43 -3.38 7.79 6.15
N LEU A 44 -2.96 7.86 7.41
CA LEU A 44 -1.62 8.29 7.81
C LEU A 44 -0.53 7.51 7.07
N VAL A 45 -0.59 6.17 7.11
CA VAL A 45 0.38 5.31 6.40
C VAL A 45 0.37 5.58 4.90
N THR A 46 -0.82 5.69 4.30
CA THR A 46 -0.97 5.98 2.86
C THR A 46 -0.34 7.32 2.50
N THR A 47 -0.68 8.38 3.22
CA THR A 47 -0.19 9.73 2.99
C THR A 47 1.33 9.80 3.15
N MET A 48 1.89 9.20 4.20
CA MET A 48 3.35 9.24 4.41
C MET A 48 4.11 8.51 3.29
N LEU A 49 3.59 7.39 2.80
CA LEU A 49 4.19 6.70 1.66
C LEU A 49 4.09 7.52 0.36
N LEU A 50 2.95 8.17 0.11
CA LEU A 50 2.79 9.06 -1.05
C LEU A 50 3.78 10.23 -1.03
N VAL A 51 3.94 10.89 0.13
CA VAL A 51 4.92 11.98 0.31
C VAL A 51 6.33 11.54 -0.10
N ARG A 52 6.76 10.34 0.31
CA ARG A 52 8.06 9.79 -0.08
C ARG A 52 8.15 9.50 -1.57
N ILE A 53 7.09 8.94 -2.16
CA ILE A 53 7.03 8.66 -3.61
C ILE A 53 7.18 9.94 -4.41
N ASP A 54 6.48 11.00 -4.01
CA ASP A 54 6.53 12.30 -4.67
C ASP A 54 7.89 12.98 -4.53
N ALA A 55 8.55 12.80 -3.38
CA ALA A 55 9.92 13.25 -3.14
C ALA A 55 10.98 12.39 -3.86
N GLY A 56 10.60 11.26 -4.47
CA GLY A 56 11.53 10.31 -5.09
C GLY A 56 12.41 9.57 -4.07
N GLU A 57 11.96 9.49 -2.82
CA GLU A 57 12.64 8.83 -1.72
C GLU A 57 12.36 7.32 -1.68
N GLU A 58 13.22 6.59 -0.98
CA GLU A 58 12.95 5.21 -0.64
C GLU A 58 11.76 5.12 0.32
N LEU A 59 10.91 4.10 0.13
CA LEU A 59 9.77 3.86 1.00
C LEU A 59 10.22 3.36 2.36
N ASP A 60 9.47 3.74 3.41
CA ASP A 60 9.64 3.14 4.72
C ASP A 60 9.46 1.61 4.64
N ALA A 61 10.43 0.88 5.17
CA ALA A 61 10.42 -0.57 5.16
C ALA A 61 9.21 -1.11 5.92
N PRO A 62 8.43 -2.05 5.35
CA PRO A 62 7.33 -2.68 6.06
C PRO A 62 7.83 -3.39 7.31
N THR A 63 7.06 -3.31 8.39
CA THR A 63 7.37 -4.04 9.63
C THR A 63 7.44 -5.55 9.36
N GLN A 64 8.52 -6.17 9.83
CA GLN A 64 8.77 -7.61 9.71
C GLN A 64 8.55 -8.34 11.05
N GLY A 65 8.34 -9.66 10.96
CA GLY A 65 8.23 -10.51 12.15
C GLY A 65 6.86 -10.52 12.81
N ARG A 66 6.83 -10.93 14.09
CA ARG A 66 5.61 -11.03 14.91
C ARG A 66 5.34 -9.70 15.62
N LEU A 67 4.08 -9.31 15.68
CA LEU A 67 3.65 -8.14 16.45
C LEU A 67 3.86 -8.37 17.97
N PRO A 68 4.27 -7.32 18.71
CA PRO A 68 4.21 -7.35 20.17
C PRO A 68 2.77 -7.52 20.67
N ALA A 69 2.60 -7.95 21.92
CA ALA A 69 1.27 -8.08 22.52
C ALA A 69 0.55 -6.72 22.56
N GLY A 70 -0.72 -6.69 22.15
CA GLY A 70 -1.54 -5.47 22.10
C GLY A 70 -1.31 -4.57 20.88
N TRP A 71 -0.50 -5.02 19.92
CA TRP A 71 -0.30 -4.32 18.64
C TRP A 71 -1.13 -4.95 17.54
N GLU A 72 -1.51 -4.13 16.57
CA GLU A 72 -2.27 -4.52 15.39
C GLU A 72 -1.48 -4.22 14.10
N TRP A 73 -1.97 -4.73 12.98
CA TRP A 73 -1.46 -4.38 11.66
C TRP A 73 -2.27 -3.23 11.08
N VAL A 74 -1.58 -2.22 10.56
CA VAL A 74 -2.17 -1.20 9.69
C VAL A 74 -1.61 -1.38 8.27
N TYR A 75 -2.46 -1.10 7.29
CA TYR A 75 -2.17 -1.24 5.87
C TYR A 75 -2.45 0.10 5.18
N PRO A 76 -1.67 0.49 4.16
CA PRO A 76 -2.05 1.59 3.30
C PRO A 76 -3.28 1.21 2.45
N ASP A 77 -3.83 2.20 1.74
CA ASP A 77 -4.87 1.98 0.76
C ASP A 77 -4.45 0.93 -0.28
N ALA A 78 -5.37 0.01 -0.59
CA ALA A 78 -5.13 -1.10 -1.50
C ALA A 78 -4.70 -0.63 -2.92
N ARG A 79 -5.17 0.54 -3.36
CA ARG A 79 -4.78 1.15 -4.65
C ARG A 79 -3.29 1.44 -4.70
N LEU A 80 -2.74 2.00 -3.62
CA LEU A 80 -1.31 2.27 -3.51
C LEU A 80 -0.52 0.96 -3.57
N GLU A 81 -0.92 -0.06 -2.79
CA GLU A 81 -0.25 -1.37 -2.81
C GLU A 81 -0.28 -2.01 -4.20
N VAL A 82 -1.43 -1.97 -4.87
CA VAL A 82 -1.61 -2.51 -6.22
C VAL A 82 -0.68 -1.79 -7.20
N ALA A 83 -0.64 -0.47 -7.19
CA ALA A 83 0.22 0.30 -8.10
C ALA A 83 1.70 -0.04 -7.93
N LEU A 84 2.16 -0.13 -6.67
CA LEU A 84 3.52 -0.52 -6.35
C LEU A 84 3.82 -1.97 -6.71
N MET A 85 2.84 -2.87 -6.60
CA MET A 85 2.98 -4.27 -7.02
C MET A 85 3.18 -4.39 -8.53
N VAL A 86 2.37 -3.69 -9.33
CA VAL A 86 2.52 -3.65 -10.79
C VAL A 86 3.90 -3.10 -11.18
N ARG A 87 4.29 -1.98 -10.58
CA ARG A 87 5.60 -1.34 -10.77
C ARG A 87 6.75 -2.30 -10.42
N SER A 88 6.65 -2.99 -9.29
CA SER A 88 7.67 -3.92 -8.81
C SER A 88 7.85 -5.12 -9.76
N GLU A 89 6.77 -5.73 -10.23
CA GLU A 89 6.87 -6.85 -11.17
C GLU A 89 7.44 -6.43 -12.52
N ARG A 90 7.10 -5.23 -13.00
CA ARG A 90 7.73 -4.65 -14.21
C ARG A 90 9.23 -4.45 -14.01
N GLN A 91 9.64 -3.86 -12.89
CA GLN A 91 11.06 -3.62 -12.59
C GLN A 91 11.85 -4.93 -12.51
N LYS A 92 11.30 -5.96 -11.85
CA LYS A 92 11.90 -7.30 -11.80
C LYS A 92 12.03 -7.94 -13.18
N ALA A 93 11.09 -7.67 -14.08
CA ALA A 93 11.16 -8.11 -15.47
C ALA A 93 12.13 -7.29 -16.34
N GLY A 94 12.75 -6.23 -15.79
CA GLY A 94 13.69 -5.37 -16.51
C GLY A 94 13.05 -4.55 -17.64
N LEU A 95 11.73 -4.31 -17.59
CA LEU A 95 10.99 -3.64 -18.65
C LEU A 95 10.77 -2.15 -18.36
N THR A 96 10.81 -1.33 -19.41
CA THR A 96 10.25 0.03 -19.35
C THR A 96 8.72 -0.03 -19.34
N MET A 97 8.06 1.05 -18.91
CA MET A 97 6.58 1.13 -18.95
C MET A 97 6.04 0.93 -20.37
N GLN A 98 6.73 1.45 -21.39
CA GLN A 98 6.33 1.30 -22.79
C GLN A 98 6.44 -0.16 -23.27
N GLN A 99 7.51 -0.88 -22.88
CA GLN A 99 7.66 -2.29 -23.18
C GLN A 99 6.60 -3.14 -22.47
N ALA A 100 6.28 -2.82 -21.21
CA ALA A 100 5.24 -3.52 -20.46
C ALA A 100 3.84 -3.28 -21.05
N ALA A 101 3.53 -2.04 -21.45
CA ALA A 101 2.30 -1.71 -22.16
C ALA A 101 2.15 -2.50 -23.46
N ALA A 102 3.21 -2.54 -24.29
CA ALA A 102 3.24 -3.30 -25.53
C ALA A 102 3.04 -4.80 -25.30
N ARG A 103 3.72 -5.37 -24.29
CA ARG A 103 3.59 -6.78 -23.89
C ARG A 103 2.17 -7.16 -23.48
N MET A 104 1.40 -6.21 -22.94
CA MET A 104 0.02 -6.41 -22.50
C MET A 104 -1.02 -5.97 -23.53
N GLY A 105 -0.59 -5.43 -24.67
CA GLY A 105 -1.49 -4.93 -25.73
C GLY A 105 -2.34 -3.74 -25.31
N VAL A 106 -1.80 -2.84 -24.47
CA VAL A 106 -2.49 -1.63 -24.00
C VAL A 106 -1.72 -0.35 -24.34
N SER A 107 -2.40 0.79 -24.28
CA SER A 107 -1.73 2.09 -24.45
C SER A 107 -0.76 2.37 -23.31
N PHE A 108 0.27 3.17 -23.59
CA PHE A 108 1.21 3.67 -22.57
C PHE A 108 0.47 4.37 -21.42
N SER A 109 -0.48 5.26 -21.73
CA SER A 109 -1.26 6.00 -20.74
C SER A 109 -2.11 5.10 -19.83
N THR A 110 -2.63 4.00 -20.38
CA THR A 110 -3.38 3.00 -19.60
C THR A 110 -2.45 2.31 -18.61
N TYR A 111 -1.29 1.85 -19.10
CA TYR A 111 -0.31 1.16 -18.27
C TYR A 111 0.30 2.07 -17.20
N GLN A 112 0.64 3.32 -17.56
CA GLN A 112 1.16 4.33 -16.64
C GLN A 112 0.22 4.54 -15.46
N ARG A 113 -1.09 4.61 -15.72
CA ARG A 113 -2.10 4.75 -14.67
C ARG A 113 -2.14 3.56 -13.70
N TRP A 114 -1.83 2.35 -14.16
CA TRP A 114 -1.77 1.18 -13.28
C TRP A 114 -0.58 1.19 -12.33
N GLU A 115 0.46 1.98 -12.61
CA GLU A 115 1.62 2.16 -11.73
C GLU A 115 1.59 3.48 -10.94
N ASP A 116 0.51 4.27 -11.09
CA ASP A 116 0.28 5.53 -10.39
C ASP A 116 -0.45 5.25 -9.05
N PRO A 117 0.21 5.44 -7.89
CA PRO A 117 -0.38 5.14 -6.57
C PRO A 117 -1.66 5.91 -6.25
N GLU A 118 -1.81 7.13 -6.77
CA GLU A 118 -2.99 7.96 -6.50
C GLU A 118 -4.14 7.64 -7.47
N LYS A 119 -3.80 7.36 -8.73
CA LYS A 119 -4.77 7.24 -9.84
C LYS A 119 -5.00 5.81 -10.32
N CYS A 120 -4.39 4.81 -9.68
CA CYS A 120 -4.54 3.43 -10.10
C CYS A 120 -6.00 3.00 -10.13
N ASN A 121 -6.40 2.52 -11.31
CA ASN A 121 -7.76 2.08 -11.63
C ASN A 121 -7.76 0.63 -12.15
N ALA A 122 -6.74 -0.16 -11.78
CA ALA A 122 -6.63 -1.54 -12.19
C ALA A 122 -7.79 -2.35 -11.60
N THR A 123 -8.62 -2.92 -12.47
CA THR A 123 -9.67 -3.86 -12.09
C THR A 123 -9.08 -5.25 -11.85
N VAL A 124 -9.85 -6.16 -11.26
CA VAL A 124 -9.45 -7.58 -11.10
C VAL A 124 -9.00 -8.18 -12.44
N SER A 125 -9.75 -7.96 -13.53
CA SER A 125 -9.37 -8.43 -14.87
C SER A 125 -8.05 -7.82 -15.38
N THR A 126 -7.75 -6.57 -15.01
CA THR A 126 -6.47 -5.94 -15.30
C THR A 126 -5.35 -6.62 -14.52
N LEU A 127 -5.55 -6.89 -13.23
CA LEU A 127 -4.56 -7.57 -12.40
C LEU A 127 -4.29 -9.00 -12.87
N GLU A 128 -5.30 -9.73 -13.33
CA GLU A 128 -5.10 -11.04 -13.97
C GLU A 128 -4.28 -10.94 -15.27
N ARG A 129 -4.49 -9.89 -16.07
CA ARG A 129 -3.69 -9.63 -17.27
C ARG A 129 -2.23 -9.34 -16.90
N VAL A 130 -2.01 -8.45 -15.93
CA VAL A 130 -0.68 -8.12 -15.41
C VAL A 130 0.02 -9.37 -14.88
N ALA A 131 -0.67 -10.16 -14.04
CA ALA A 131 -0.14 -11.38 -13.48
C ALA A 131 0.30 -12.36 -14.58
N ARG A 132 -0.57 -12.66 -15.55
CA ARG A 132 -0.23 -13.52 -16.70
C ARG A 132 0.95 -12.99 -17.51
N ALA A 133 0.97 -11.69 -17.80
CA ALA A 133 2.04 -11.06 -18.56
C ALA A 133 3.41 -11.23 -17.87
N PHE A 134 3.45 -11.29 -16.54
CA PHE A 134 4.67 -11.49 -15.74
C PHE A 134 4.85 -12.93 -15.22
N GLY A 135 4.07 -13.91 -15.70
CA GLY A 135 4.19 -15.31 -15.28
C GLY A 135 3.80 -15.56 -13.81
N ARG A 136 2.83 -14.80 -13.32
CA ARG A 136 2.26 -14.87 -11.96
C ARG A 136 0.80 -15.31 -12.00
N VAL A 137 0.26 -15.60 -10.82
CA VAL A 137 -1.16 -15.85 -10.57
C VAL A 137 -1.70 -14.76 -9.67
N LEU A 138 -2.93 -14.31 -9.92
CA LEU A 138 -3.62 -13.38 -9.03
C LEU A 138 -4.25 -14.15 -7.87
N GLU A 139 -3.97 -13.73 -6.65
CA GLU A 139 -4.65 -14.17 -5.44
C GLU A 139 -5.30 -12.95 -4.76
N VAL A 140 -6.57 -13.08 -4.36
CA VAL A 140 -7.31 -12.04 -3.63
C VAL A 140 -7.81 -12.64 -2.33
N SER A 141 -7.61 -11.94 -1.22
CA SER A 141 -8.11 -12.34 0.09
C SER A 141 -8.72 -11.15 0.83
N PHE A 142 -9.75 -11.44 1.62
CA PHE A 142 -10.27 -10.49 2.60
C PHE A 142 -9.59 -10.73 3.94
N GLN A 143 -9.49 -9.67 4.74
CA GLN A 143 -8.93 -9.74 6.07
C GLN A 143 -9.96 -9.23 7.05
N LYS A 144 -9.93 -9.77 8.27
CA LYS A 144 -10.79 -9.30 9.34
C LYS A 144 -10.35 -7.89 9.75
N THR A 145 -11.23 -6.91 9.62
CA THR A 145 -11.06 -5.62 10.29
C THR A 145 -11.21 -5.88 11.79
N ALA A 146 -10.21 -5.46 12.58
CA ALA A 146 -10.23 -5.59 14.03
C ALA A 146 -11.34 -4.75 14.65
#